data_AF-A0A4Q7ZFY9-F1
#
_entry.id   AF-A0A4Q7ZFY9-F1
#
_cell.length_a   1.000
_cell.length_b   1.000
_cell.length_c   1.000
_cell.angle_alpha   90.00
_cell.angle_beta   90.00
_cell.angle_gamma   90.00
#
_symmetry.space_group_name_H-M   'P 1'
#
loop_
_entity.id
_entity.type
_entity.pdbx_description
1 polymer ?
#
loop_
_entity_poly.entity_id
_entity_poly.type
_entity_poly.pdbx_seq_one_letter_code
_entity_poly.pdbx_strand_id
1 'polypeptide(L)'
;MGAPSLPRTPLVTQAITLARQWCQGHVIDGSPAIGHALKVARKVVEHLPDAPESLLAAVILHDAPYFAPKDLDLGLVLTDQLNPRVVQIVRAIQEEHDCLHHAVIPGVNVGEPDVIVASAADKVVSIGAILRRAQRHPTPAAYWMTRQPFVDRVPYFGAFATAAGPILPMTLAEELKTVVGAAYAATRHAAKR
;
A
#
# COMPACT_ATOMS: atom_id res chain seq x y z
N MET A 1 -21.18 0.67 -10.89
CA MET A 1 -20.35 1.81 -11.30
C MET A 1 -18.98 1.28 -11.71
N GLY A 2 -18.44 1.71 -12.85
CA GLY A 2 -17.09 1.29 -13.27
C GLY A 2 -16.02 1.86 -12.33
N ALA A 3 -14.89 1.16 -12.17
CA ALA A 3 -13.77 1.68 -11.39
C ALA A 3 -13.25 2.99 -12.01
N PRO A 4 -12.89 4.01 -11.21
CA PRO A 4 -12.38 5.27 -11.73
C PRO A 4 -11.09 5.05 -12.53
N SER A 5 -10.95 5.73 -13.66
CA SER A 5 -9.69 5.78 -14.40
C SER A 5 -8.72 6.74 -13.73
N LEU A 6 -7.42 6.42 -13.76
CA LEU A 6 -6.38 7.33 -13.30
C LEU A 6 -6.30 8.57 -14.20
N PRO A 7 -6.07 9.76 -13.64
CA PRO A 7 -5.71 10.95 -14.41
C PRO A 7 -4.50 10.68 -15.31
N ARG A 8 -4.54 11.20 -16.55
CA ARG A 8 -3.46 11.05 -17.53
C ARG A 8 -2.58 12.29 -17.59
N THR A 9 -2.17 12.79 -16.43
CA THR A 9 -1.28 13.95 -16.35
C THR A 9 0.14 13.53 -16.73
N PRO A 10 1.02 14.46 -17.15
CA PRO A 10 2.41 14.12 -17.49
C PRO A 10 3.13 13.41 -16.34
N LEU A 11 2.95 13.90 -15.11
CA LEU A 11 3.60 13.36 -13.92
C LEU A 11 3.12 11.94 -13.58
N VAL A 12 1.81 11.69 -13.63
CA VAL A 12 1.25 10.33 -13.43
C VAL A 12 1.68 9.38 -14.56
N THR A 13 1.74 9.86 -15.80
CA THR A 13 2.18 9.06 -16.95
C THR A 13 3.65 8.66 -16.83
N GLN A 14 4.51 9.57 -16.39
CA GLN A 14 5.92 9.29 -16.13
C GLN A 14 6.08 8.26 -15.00
N ALA A 15 5.33 8.41 -13.90
CA ALA A 15 5.35 7.45 -12.80
C ALA A 15 4.92 6.04 -13.25
N ILE A 16 3.89 5.92 -14.10
CA ILE A 16 3.47 4.63 -14.67
C ILE A 16 4.59 4.04 -15.54
N THR A 17 5.29 4.86 -16.32
CA THR A 17 6.42 4.40 -17.15
C THR A 17 7.55 3.82 -16.30
N LEU A 18 7.95 4.53 -15.25
CA LEU A 18 8.96 4.06 -14.30
C LEU A 18 8.52 2.79 -13.57
N ALA A 19 7.29 2.75 -13.06
CA ALA A 19 6.72 1.56 -12.42
C ALA A 19 6.66 0.36 -13.37
N ARG A 20 6.39 0.56 -14.67
CA ARG A 20 6.47 -0.53 -15.66
C ARG A 20 7.88 -1.06 -15.77
N GLN A 21 8.87 -0.18 -15.91
CA GLN A 21 10.26 -0.57 -16.08
C GLN A 21 10.78 -1.35 -14.86
N TRP A 22 10.49 -0.86 -13.65
CA TRP A 22 11.04 -1.44 -12.43
C TRP A 22 10.23 -2.61 -11.89
N CYS A 23 8.90 -2.60 -12.01
CA CYS A 23 8.06 -3.67 -11.46
C CYS A 23 7.80 -4.81 -12.46
N GLN A 24 8.35 -4.76 -13.68
CA GLN A 24 8.15 -5.80 -14.68
C GLN A 24 8.70 -7.15 -14.20
N GLY A 25 7.90 -8.20 -14.31
CA GLY A 25 8.28 -9.56 -13.86
C GLY A 25 8.16 -9.79 -12.35
N HIS A 26 7.95 -8.74 -11.55
CA HIS A 26 7.79 -8.86 -10.09
C HIS A 26 6.35 -9.16 -9.69
N VAL A 27 6.19 -9.85 -8.56
CA VAL A 27 4.91 -10.32 -8.03
C VAL A 27 4.77 -9.91 -6.57
N ILE A 28 3.65 -9.27 -6.22
CA ILE A 28 3.25 -8.95 -4.85
C ILE A 28 2.00 -9.75 -4.50
N ASP A 29 2.11 -10.52 -3.42
CA ASP A 29 1.08 -11.43 -2.91
C ASP A 29 0.50 -12.43 -3.92
N GLY A 30 1.10 -12.64 -5.09
CA GLY A 30 0.52 -13.47 -6.17
C GLY A 30 -0.27 -12.65 -7.19
N SER A 31 0.07 -11.38 -7.39
CA SER A 31 -0.37 -10.53 -8.50
C SER A 31 0.82 -9.75 -9.06
N PRO A 32 0.83 -9.38 -10.35
CA PRO A 32 1.89 -8.53 -10.89
C PRO A 32 2.04 -7.24 -10.06
N ALA A 33 3.27 -6.87 -9.72
CA ALA A 33 3.57 -5.74 -8.83
C ALA A 33 3.03 -4.41 -9.38
N ILE A 34 3.19 -4.14 -10.69
CA ILE A 34 2.54 -2.98 -11.33
C ILE A 34 1.00 -3.03 -11.20
N GLY A 35 0.41 -4.22 -11.28
CA GLY A 35 -1.02 -4.41 -11.12
C GLY A 35 -1.49 -4.08 -9.70
N HIS A 36 -0.65 -4.30 -8.69
CA HIS A 36 -0.87 -3.86 -7.31
C HIS A 36 -0.82 -2.33 -7.22
N ALA A 37 0.28 -1.70 -7.61
CA ALA A 37 0.45 -0.25 -7.54
C ALA A 37 -0.69 0.53 -8.24
N LEU A 38 -1.12 0.08 -9.42
CA LEU A 38 -2.25 0.71 -10.13
C LEU A 38 -3.60 0.50 -9.43
N LYS A 39 -3.79 -0.59 -8.66
CA LYS A 39 -4.99 -0.76 -7.82
C LYS A 39 -4.95 0.20 -6.64
N VAL A 40 -3.78 0.39 -6.01
CA VAL A 40 -3.62 1.35 -4.91
C VAL A 40 -3.91 2.77 -5.38
N ALA A 41 -3.37 3.17 -6.53
CA ALA A 41 -3.63 4.50 -7.09
C ALA A 41 -5.13 4.71 -7.41
N ARG A 42 -5.81 3.69 -7.96
CA ARG A 42 -7.26 3.77 -8.19
C ARG A 42 -8.04 3.87 -6.88
N LYS A 43 -7.59 3.17 -5.83
CA LYS A 43 -8.20 3.26 -4.51
C LYS A 43 -8.09 4.68 -3.95
N VAL A 44 -6.96 5.37 -4.15
CA VAL A 44 -6.84 6.80 -3.81
C VAL A 44 -7.86 7.64 -4.56
N VAL A 45 -7.93 7.53 -5.90
CA VAL A 45 -8.88 8.32 -6.72
C VAL A 45 -10.35 8.03 -6.36
N GLU A 46 -10.68 6.80 -5.98
CA GLU A 46 -12.02 6.41 -5.54
C GLU A 46 -12.50 7.18 -4.30
N HIS A 47 -11.59 7.46 -3.36
CA HIS A 47 -11.94 8.16 -2.10
C HIS A 47 -11.51 9.63 -2.07
N LEU A 48 -10.62 10.03 -2.98
CA LEU A 48 -10.10 11.38 -3.12
C LEU A 48 -9.99 11.71 -4.62
N PRO A 49 -11.11 12.06 -5.30
CA PRO A 49 -11.12 12.31 -6.74
C PRO A 49 -10.17 13.43 -7.18
N ASP A 50 -9.98 14.44 -6.33
CA ASP A 50 -9.09 15.58 -6.54
C ASP A 50 -7.69 15.35 -5.93
N ALA A 51 -7.24 14.10 -5.82
CA ALA A 51 -5.94 13.76 -5.26
C ALA A 51 -4.81 14.49 -6.00
N PRO A 52 -3.85 15.10 -5.28
CA PRO A 52 -2.70 15.76 -5.90
C PRO A 52 -1.92 14.79 -6.80
N GLU A 53 -1.44 15.28 -7.95
CA GLU A 53 -0.70 14.44 -8.90
C GLU A 53 0.54 13.79 -8.27
N SER A 54 1.25 14.51 -7.39
CA SER A 54 2.41 14.00 -6.66
C SER A 54 2.05 12.83 -5.75
N LEU A 55 0.88 12.85 -5.10
CA LEU A 55 0.40 11.73 -4.30
C LEU A 55 0.13 10.51 -5.19
N LEU A 56 -0.56 10.70 -6.32
CA LEU A 56 -0.85 9.61 -7.25
C LEU A 56 0.42 8.98 -7.84
N ALA A 57 1.39 9.80 -8.24
CA ALA A 57 2.68 9.29 -8.72
C ALA A 57 3.46 8.54 -7.63
N ALA A 58 3.49 9.08 -6.40
CA ALA A 58 4.14 8.40 -5.29
C ALA A 58 3.50 7.04 -4.99
N VAL A 59 2.16 6.97 -5.00
CA VAL A 59 1.43 5.71 -4.81
C VAL A 59 1.73 4.70 -5.92
N ILE A 60 1.84 5.16 -7.17
CA ILE A 60 2.22 4.28 -8.30
C ILE A 60 3.64 3.72 -8.14
N LEU A 61 4.51 4.45 -7.43
CA LEU A 61 5.92 4.12 -7.24
C LEU A 61 6.26 3.64 -5.82
N HIS A 62 5.27 3.41 -4.95
CA HIS A 62 5.55 3.14 -3.53
C HIS A 62 6.40 1.88 -3.31
N ASP A 63 6.25 0.86 -4.16
CA ASP A 63 7.08 -0.35 -4.13
C ASP A 63 8.40 -0.25 -4.92
N ALA A 64 8.63 0.85 -5.65
CA ALA A 64 9.82 1.03 -6.48
C ALA A 64 11.14 0.83 -5.72
N PRO A 65 11.30 1.23 -4.44
CA PRO A 65 12.54 0.96 -3.69
C PRO A 65 12.95 -0.52 -3.66
N TYR A 66 11.98 -1.44 -3.72
CA TYR A 66 12.26 -2.87 -3.68
C TYR A 66 12.66 -3.43 -5.05
N PHE A 67 12.19 -2.83 -6.15
CA PHE A 67 12.34 -3.40 -7.50
C PHE A 67 13.22 -2.59 -8.46
N ALA A 68 13.48 -1.32 -8.18
CA ALA A 68 14.40 -0.52 -8.98
C ALA A 68 15.82 -1.12 -8.94
N PRO A 69 16.64 -0.92 -10.01
CA PRO A 69 18.04 -1.34 -10.02
C PRO A 69 18.79 -0.83 -8.78
N LYS A 70 19.61 -1.68 -8.16
CA LYS A 70 20.23 -1.38 -6.86
C LYS A 70 21.38 -0.38 -6.94
N ASP A 71 21.95 -0.21 -8.13
CA ASP A 71 22.96 0.78 -8.48
C ASP A 71 22.36 2.15 -8.84
N LEU A 72 21.03 2.25 -8.93
CA LEU A 72 20.32 3.50 -9.21
C LEU A 72 20.22 4.36 -7.95
N ASP A 73 20.59 5.64 -8.04
CA ASP A 73 20.17 6.63 -7.06
C ASP A 73 18.69 6.96 -7.28
N LEU A 74 17.83 6.17 -6.63
CA LEU A 74 16.38 6.34 -6.74
C LEU A 74 15.92 7.73 -6.26
N GLY A 75 16.59 8.32 -5.27
CA GLY A 75 16.21 9.64 -4.76
C GLY A 75 16.43 10.72 -5.82
N LEU A 76 17.60 10.69 -6.47
CA LEU A 76 17.95 11.61 -7.55
C LEU A 76 17.02 11.43 -8.76
N VAL A 77 16.83 10.18 -9.23
CA VAL A 77 15.99 9.90 -10.40
C VAL A 77 14.56 10.36 -10.21
N LEU A 78 13.96 10.09 -9.04
CA LEU A 78 12.61 10.51 -8.75
C LEU A 78 12.50 12.04 -8.58
N THR A 79 13.53 12.69 -8.03
CA THR A 79 13.57 14.15 -7.94
C THR A 79 13.62 14.79 -9.32
N ASP A 80 14.51 14.30 -10.19
CA ASP A 80 14.76 14.86 -11.52
C ASP A 80 13.61 14.62 -12.50
N GLN A 81 13.02 13.43 -12.48
CA GLN A 81 11.98 13.05 -13.45
C GLN A 81 10.56 13.35 -13.00
N LEU A 82 10.35 13.55 -11.69
CA LEU A 82 9.03 13.83 -11.12
C LEU A 82 9.10 15.11 -10.29
N ASN A 83 9.23 15.00 -8.97
CA ASN A 83 9.46 16.13 -8.06
C ASN A 83 9.87 15.63 -6.65
N PRO A 84 10.39 16.52 -5.78
CA PRO A 84 10.79 16.16 -4.42
C PRO A 84 9.66 15.60 -3.54
N ARG A 85 8.41 16.02 -3.76
CA ARG A 85 7.27 15.54 -2.96
C ARG A 85 7.00 14.06 -3.21
N VAL A 86 7.17 13.58 -4.44
CA VAL A 86 7.07 12.15 -4.76
C VAL A 86 8.11 11.36 -3.96
N VAL A 87 9.36 11.84 -3.91
CA VAL A 87 10.43 11.18 -3.15
C VAL A 87 10.10 11.09 -1.68
N GLN A 88 9.65 12.19 -1.07
CA GLN A 88 9.28 12.22 0.34
C GLN A 88 8.22 11.16 0.69
N ILE A 89 7.14 11.09 -0.11
CA ILE A 89 6.06 10.13 0.13
C ILE A 89 6.55 8.69 -0.07
N VAL A 90 7.28 8.42 -1.16
CA VAL A 90 7.82 7.07 -1.44
C VAL A 90 8.75 6.60 -0.32
N ARG A 91 9.63 7.48 0.18
CA ARG A 91 10.56 7.13 1.27
C ARG A 91 9.85 6.91 2.60
N ALA A 92 8.82 7.70 2.91
CA ALA A 92 8.03 7.49 4.12
C ALA A 92 7.28 6.14 4.10
N ILE A 93 6.71 5.75 2.95
CA ILE A 93 6.07 4.44 2.79
C ILE A 93 7.11 3.31 2.86
N GLN A 94 8.27 3.51 2.24
CA GLN A 94 9.37 2.55 2.31
C GLN A 94 9.79 2.30 3.76
N GLU A 95 10.00 3.35 4.54
CA GLU A 95 10.39 3.24 5.95
C GLU A 95 9.35 2.46 6.77
N GLU A 96 8.06 2.72 6.54
CA GLU A 96 6.97 1.96 7.16
C GLU A 96 7.07 0.47 6.78
N HIS A 97 7.20 0.17 5.49
CA HIS A 97 7.34 -1.20 4.98
C HIS A 97 8.58 -1.90 5.55
N ASP A 98 9.73 -1.23 5.61
CA ASP A 98 10.99 -1.75 6.16
C ASP A 98 10.84 -2.07 7.65
N CYS A 99 10.16 -1.22 8.43
CA CYS A 99 9.87 -1.51 9.84
C CYS A 99 9.01 -2.78 9.98
N LEU A 100 7.93 -2.87 9.19
CA LEU A 100 7.03 -4.02 9.20
C LEU A 100 7.72 -5.30 8.74
N HIS A 101 8.69 -5.21 7.83
CA HIS A 101 9.50 -6.34 7.39
C HIS A 101 10.42 -6.85 8.50
N HIS A 102 11.09 -5.94 9.22
CA HIS A 102 12.07 -6.28 10.27
C HIS A 102 11.46 -6.50 11.66
N ALA A 103 10.14 -6.64 11.76
CA ALA A 103 9.43 -6.83 13.03
C ALA A 103 9.59 -5.73 14.06
N VAL A 104 9.92 -4.54 13.59
CA VAL A 104 9.82 -3.31 14.36
C VAL A 104 8.41 -2.76 14.11
N ILE A 105 7.60 -2.62 15.16
CA ILE A 105 6.31 -1.93 15.03
C ILE A 105 6.64 -0.44 14.90
N PRO A 106 6.44 0.19 13.73
CA PRO A 106 6.73 1.61 13.61
C PRO A 106 5.73 2.38 14.48
N GLY A 107 6.20 3.50 15.06
CA GLY A 107 5.27 4.49 15.58
C GLY A 107 4.36 4.94 14.44
N VAL A 108 3.04 5.06 14.69
CA VAL A 108 2.14 5.56 13.65
C VAL A 108 2.40 7.07 13.48
N ASN A 109 3.17 7.44 12.45
CA ASN A 109 3.40 8.84 12.12
C ASN A 109 2.21 9.38 11.35
N VAL A 110 1.43 10.24 12.02
CA VAL A 110 0.24 10.88 11.46
C VAL A 110 0.47 12.35 11.05
N GLY A 111 1.73 12.77 10.90
CA GLY A 111 2.07 14.17 10.59
C GLY A 111 1.86 14.59 9.14
N GLU A 112 1.79 13.64 8.19
CA GLU A 112 1.77 13.91 6.75
C GLU A 112 0.54 13.31 6.08
N PRO A 113 -0.52 14.10 5.78
CA PRO A 113 -1.78 13.59 5.25
C PRO A 113 -1.65 12.73 3.99
N ASP A 114 -0.81 13.15 3.03
CA ASP A 114 -0.58 12.40 1.78
C ASP A 114 0.02 11.01 2.04
N VAL A 115 0.97 10.91 2.97
CA VAL A 115 1.59 9.62 3.36
C VAL A 115 0.55 8.71 3.98
N ILE A 116 -0.30 9.25 4.85
CA ILE A 116 -1.36 8.49 5.52
C ILE A 116 -2.37 7.97 4.51
N VAL A 117 -2.79 8.81 3.55
CA VAL A 117 -3.71 8.39 2.47
C VAL A 117 -3.08 7.29 1.63
N ALA A 118 -1.81 7.43 1.23
CA ALA A 118 -1.09 6.43 0.46
C ALA A 118 -0.96 5.10 1.21
N SER A 119 -0.49 5.12 2.46
CA SER A 119 -0.34 3.94 3.32
C SER A 119 -1.68 3.27 3.63
N ALA A 120 -2.76 4.04 3.81
CA ALA A 120 -4.10 3.51 4.00
C ALA A 120 -4.64 2.80 2.75
N ALA A 121 -4.48 3.41 1.57
CA ALA A 121 -4.90 2.81 0.31
C ALA A 121 -4.13 1.52 0.01
N ASP A 122 -2.81 1.49 0.25
CA ASP A 122 -2.00 0.28 0.10
C ASP A 122 -2.50 -0.84 1.02
N LYS A 123 -2.69 -0.54 2.31
CA LYS A 123 -3.23 -1.49 3.30
C LYS A 123 -4.60 -2.03 2.88
N VAL A 124 -5.51 -1.17 2.41
CA VAL A 124 -6.83 -1.61 1.92
C VAL A 124 -6.70 -2.64 0.79
N VAL A 125 -5.86 -2.35 -0.21
CA VAL A 125 -5.66 -3.24 -1.35
C VAL A 125 -4.97 -4.54 -0.93
N SER A 126 -3.88 -4.45 -0.17
CA SER A 126 -3.03 -5.56 0.27
C SER A 126 -3.79 -6.51 1.21
N ILE A 127 -4.40 -5.98 2.28
CA ILE A 127 -5.20 -6.77 3.23
C ILE A 127 -6.38 -7.42 2.50
N GLY A 128 -7.10 -6.66 1.68
CA GLY A 128 -8.22 -7.19 0.90
C GLY A 128 -7.80 -8.32 -0.04
N ALA A 129 -6.62 -8.22 -0.66
CA ALA A 129 -6.10 -9.27 -1.52
C ALA A 129 -5.73 -10.54 -0.74
N ILE A 130 -5.10 -10.41 0.42
CA ILE A 130 -4.77 -11.51 1.32
C ILE A 130 -6.04 -12.21 1.81
N LEU A 131 -7.05 -11.45 2.25
CA LEU A 131 -8.33 -11.99 2.70
C LEU A 131 -9.06 -12.78 1.60
N ARG A 132 -9.13 -12.23 0.38
CA ARG A 132 -9.75 -12.92 -0.76
C ARG A 132 -9.03 -14.23 -1.10
N ARG A 133 -7.71 -14.28 -0.96
CA ARG A 133 -6.93 -15.52 -1.18
C ARG A 133 -7.19 -16.54 -0.09
N ALA A 134 -7.21 -16.11 1.17
CA ALA A 134 -7.56 -16.98 2.29
C ALA A 134 -8.94 -17.64 2.10
N GLN A 135 -9.93 -16.86 1.67
CA GLN A 135 -11.30 -17.34 1.39
C GLN A 135 -11.36 -18.35 0.25
N ARG A 136 -10.47 -18.24 -0.74
CA ARG A 136 -10.40 -19.16 -1.90
C ARG A 136 -9.47 -20.34 -1.66
N HIS A 137 -8.71 -20.35 -0.57
CA HIS A 137 -7.80 -21.43 -0.27
C HIS A 137 -8.59 -22.68 0.17
N PRO A 138 -8.27 -23.88 -0.35
CA PRO A 138 -8.98 -25.11 0.03
C PRO A 138 -8.96 -25.39 1.54
N THR A 139 -7.91 -24.94 2.22
CA THR A 139 -7.70 -25.08 3.66
C THR A 139 -7.36 -23.73 4.29
N PRO A 140 -8.34 -22.90 4.68
CA PRO A 140 -8.08 -21.56 5.21
C PRO A 140 -7.16 -21.55 6.45
N ALA A 141 -7.28 -22.57 7.32
CA ALA A 141 -6.39 -22.71 8.47
C ALA A 141 -4.92 -22.88 8.06
N ALA A 142 -4.64 -23.74 7.07
CA ALA A 142 -3.28 -23.94 6.56
C ALA A 142 -2.74 -22.68 5.87
N TYR A 143 -3.60 -21.93 5.16
CA TYR A 143 -3.21 -20.65 4.57
C TYR A 143 -2.66 -19.69 5.63
N TRP A 144 -3.40 -19.50 6.74
CA TRP A 144 -2.97 -18.60 7.80
C TRP A 144 -1.70 -19.07 8.52
N MET A 145 -1.50 -20.39 8.68
CA MET A 145 -0.24 -20.93 9.23
C MET A 145 0.98 -20.56 8.39
N THR A 146 0.85 -20.46 7.06
CA THR A 146 1.94 -20.02 6.17
C THR A 146 2.13 -18.50 6.11
N ARG A 147 1.26 -17.74 6.78
CA ARG A 147 1.21 -16.27 6.71
C ARG A 147 1.43 -15.63 8.08
N GLN A 148 2.19 -16.28 8.96
CA GLN A 148 2.49 -15.77 10.30
C GLN A 148 3.01 -14.31 10.30
N PRO A 149 3.92 -13.89 9.39
CA PRO A 149 4.34 -12.50 9.34
C PRO A 149 3.19 -11.50 9.13
N PHE A 150 2.15 -11.86 8.39
CA PHE A 150 0.96 -11.01 8.26
C PHE A 150 0.11 -11.03 9.54
N VAL A 151 -0.10 -12.21 10.13
CA VAL A 151 -0.85 -12.39 11.39
C VAL A 151 -0.28 -11.52 12.50
N ASP A 152 1.05 -11.51 12.63
CA ASP A 152 1.77 -10.73 13.64
C ASP A 152 1.65 -9.20 13.44
N ARG A 153 1.25 -8.75 12.24
CA ARG A 153 1.05 -7.33 11.91
C ARG A 153 -0.38 -6.86 12.00
N VAL A 154 -1.35 -7.75 12.16
CA VAL A 154 -2.76 -7.35 12.34
C VAL A 154 -2.95 -6.36 13.49
N PRO A 155 -2.29 -6.50 14.66
CA PRO A 155 -2.34 -5.48 15.72
C PRO A 155 -1.92 -4.09 15.27
N TYR A 156 -0.85 -4.00 14.47
CA TYR A 156 -0.36 -2.74 13.93
C TYR A 156 -1.38 -2.11 12.97
N PHE A 157 -2.00 -2.89 12.08
CA PHE A 157 -3.03 -2.36 11.17
C PHE A 157 -4.23 -1.80 11.94
N GLY A 158 -4.60 -2.41 13.08
CA GLY A 158 -5.58 -1.86 14.01
C GLY A 158 -5.19 -0.49 14.56
N ALA A 159 -3.97 -0.39 15.12
CA ALA A 159 -3.46 0.87 15.66
C ALA A 159 -3.36 1.96 14.59
N PHE A 160 -2.87 1.61 13.39
CA PHE A 160 -2.81 2.52 12.25
C PHE A 160 -4.21 3.02 11.87
N ALA A 161 -5.20 2.13 11.70
CA ALA A 161 -6.55 2.52 11.31
C ALA A 161 -7.21 3.46 12.33
N THR A 162 -6.97 3.24 13.64
CA THR A 162 -7.46 4.13 14.70
C THR A 162 -6.79 5.51 14.63
N ALA A 163 -5.46 5.57 14.49
CA ALA A 163 -4.72 6.82 14.49
C ALA A 163 -4.93 7.64 13.20
N ALA A 164 -5.03 6.98 12.04
CA ALA A 164 -5.23 7.61 10.74
C ALA A 164 -6.67 8.10 10.50
N GLY A 165 -7.65 7.50 11.17
CA GLY A 165 -9.08 7.74 10.95
C GLY A 165 -9.50 9.23 10.91
N PRO A 166 -9.04 10.08 11.85
CA PRO A 166 -9.38 11.51 11.84
C PRO A 166 -8.81 12.33 10.67
N ILE A 167 -7.85 11.79 9.92
CA ILE A 167 -7.12 12.51 8.85
C ILE A 167 -7.58 12.04 7.47
N LEU A 168 -7.99 10.78 7.36
CA LEU A 168 -8.41 10.17 6.11
C LEU A 168 -9.76 10.71 5.61
N PRO A 169 -10.00 10.71 4.30
CA PRO A 169 -11.37 10.78 3.77
C PRO A 169 -12.25 9.74 4.45
N MET A 170 -13.45 10.14 4.89
CA MET A 170 -14.34 9.30 5.70
C MET A 170 -14.56 7.91 5.08
N THR A 171 -14.79 7.85 3.77
CA THR A 171 -15.04 6.59 3.06
C THR A 171 -13.81 5.68 3.02
N LEU A 172 -12.59 6.23 2.92
CA LEU A 172 -11.35 5.45 3.00
C LEU A 172 -11.09 4.96 4.43
N ALA A 173 -11.38 5.78 5.44
CA ALA A 173 -11.28 5.40 6.84
C ALA A 173 -12.22 4.22 7.18
N GLU A 174 -13.46 4.27 6.69
CA GLU A 174 -14.46 3.20 6.87
C GLU A 174 -14.05 1.91 6.17
N GLU A 175 -13.55 1.99 4.92
CA GLU A 175 -13.08 0.81 4.20
C GLU A 175 -11.85 0.20 4.89
N LEU A 176 -10.89 1.02 5.32
CA LEU A 176 -9.72 0.57 6.08
C LEU A 176 -10.14 -0.15 7.37
N LYS A 177 -11.03 0.46 8.16
CA LYS A 177 -11.57 -0.16 9.38
C LYS A 177 -12.24 -1.50 9.08
N THR A 178 -12.98 -1.58 7.99
CA THR A 178 -13.68 -2.81 7.56
C THR A 178 -12.70 -3.93 7.23
N VAL A 179 -11.70 -3.67 6.38
CA VAL A 179 -10.73 -4.72 6.00
C VAL A 179 -9.84 -5.13 7.18
N VAL A 180 -9.49 -4.21 8.07
CA VAL A 180 -8.71 -4.52 9.28
C VAL A 180 -9.54 -5.36 10.25
N GLY A 181 -10.82 -5.03 10.46
CA GLY A 181 -11.73 -5.85 11.27
C GLY A 181 -11.88 -7.27 10.72
N ALA A 182 -11.96 -7.42 9.40
CA ALA A 182 -11.97 -8.72 8.74
C ALA A 182 -10.65 -9.48 8.91
N ALA A 183 -9.51 -8.80 8.87
CA ALA A 183 -8.19 -9.40 9.14
C ALA A 183 -8.09 -9.95 10.57
N TYR A 184 -8.54 -9.19 11.58
CA TYR A 184 -8.65 -9.72 12.95
C TYR A 184 -9.55 -10.95 12.99
N ALA A 185 -10.75 -10.87 12.39
CA ALA A 185 -11.70 -11.96 12.43
C ALA A 185 -11.12 -13.25 11.85
N ALA A 186 -10.40 -13.17 10.73
CA ALA A 186 -9.82 -14.30 10.01
C ALA A 186 -8.59 -14.90 10.70
N THR A 187 -7.82 -14.09 11.45
CA THR A 187 -6.55 -14.52 12.06
C THR A 187 -6.64 -14.93 13.53
N ARG A 188 -7.81 -14.73 14.18
CA ARG A 188 -8.07 -15.07 15.60
C ARG A 188 -7.66 -16.49 16.03
N HIS A 189 -7.72 -17.46 15.12
CA HIS A 189 -7.35 -18.86 15.42
C HIS A 189 -5.89 -19.19 15.11
N ALA A 190 -5.21 -18.35 14.33
CA ALA A 190 -3.79 -18.49 14.01
C ALA A 190 -2.91 -17.87 15.09
N ALA A 191 -3.35 -16.79 15.74
CA ALA A 191 -2.58 -16.06 16.76
C ALA A 191 -2.55 -16.72 18.16
N LYS A 192 -3.18 -17.89 18.36
CA LYS A 192 -3.31 -18.56 19.68
C LYS A 192 -2.38 -19.77 19.84
N ARG A 193 -1.31 -19.87 19.06
CA ARG A 193 -0.37 -21.00 19.10
C ARG A 193 1.03 -20.52 19.42
#